data_AF-A0AAT9G9Y8-F1
#
_entry.id   AF-A0AAT9G9Y8-F1
#
_cell.length_a   1.000
_cell.length_b   1.000
_cell.length_c   1.000
_cell.angle_alpha   90.00
_cell.angle_beta   90.00
_cell.angle_gamma   90.00
#
_symmetry.space_group_name_H-M   'P 1'
#
loop_
_entity.id
_entity.type
_entity.pdbx_description
1 polymer ?
#
loop_
_entity_poly.entity_id
_entity_poly.type
_entity_poly.pdbx_seq_one_letter_code
_entity_poly.pdbx_strand_id
1 'polypeptide(L)'
;MTKRLIEKALQSEMNNHLGYDKYSRADNDNARNGITSKKLISEHGAVEIEVPRDRHNTFEPEYYQNAKNVLMVLTTKYYHYMLKA
;
A
#
# COMPACT_ATOMS: atom_id res chain seq x y z
N MET A 1 -0.19 -4.06 -14.89
CA MET A 1 -0.36 -3.40 -13.57
C MET A 1 0.80 -2.45 -13.32
N THR A 2 0.55 -1.17 -13.03
CA THR A 2 1.62 -0.18 -12.84
C THR A 2 2.03 -0.08 -11.37
N LYS A 3 3.27 -0.50 -11.04
CA LYS A 3 3.94 -0.37 -9.73
C LYS A 3 3.55 0.90 -8.94
N ARG A 4 3.61 2.05 -9.62
CA ARG A 4 3.33 3.37 -9.05
C ARG A 4 1.92 3.52 -8.44
N LEU A 5 0.91 2.85 -9.01
CA LEU A 5 -0.46 2.92 -8.46
C LEU A 5 -0.57 2.19 -7.14
N ILE A 6 0.10 1.04 -7.01
CA ILE A 6 0.12 0.24 -5.79
C ILE A 6 0.85 1.01 -4.68
N GLU A 7 2.01 1.56 -4.99
CA GLU A 7 2.79 2.34 -4.01
C GLU A 7 2.04 3.59 -3.56
N LYS A 8 1.36 4.29 -4.48
CA LYS A 8 0.54 5.46 -4.13
C LYS A 8 -0.66 5.08 -3.26
N ALA A 9 -1.32 3.96 -3.53
CA ALA A 9 -2.41 3.46 -2.69
C ALA A 9 -1.91 3.15 -1.27
N LEU A 10 -0.79 2.43 -1.14
CA LEU A 10 -0.18 2.12 0.16
C LEU A 10 0.24 3.36 0.95
N GLN A 11 0.74 4.39 0.28
CA GLN A 11 1.05 5.67 0.94
C GLN A 11 -0.21 6.38 1.44
N SER A 12 -1.31 6.31 0.68
CA SER A 12 -2.60 6.85 1.09
C SER A 12 -3.19 6.09 2.27
N GLU A 13 -3.09 4.76 2.29
CA GLU A 13 -3.48 3.94 3.44
C GLU A 13 -2.66 4.27 4.67
N MET A 14 -1.34 4.48 4.52
CA MET A 14 -0.47 4.89 5.62
C MET A 14 -0.82 6.30 6.16
N ASN A 15 -1.21 7.24 5.28
CA ASN A 15 -1.74 8.53 5.72
C ASN A 15 -2.98 8.33 6.61
N ASN A 16 -3.92 7.50 6.17
CA ASN A 16 -5.16 7.23 6.89
C ASN A 16 -4.90 6.51 8.22
N HIS A 17 -4.00 5.52 8.23
CA HIS A 17 -3.61 4.76 9.42
C HIS A 17 -3.00 5.64 10.51
N LEU A 18 -2.10 6.55 10.12
CA LEU A 18 -1.43 7.46 11.06
C LEU A 18 -2.29 8.69 11.40
N GLY A 19 -3.28 9.00 10.57
CA GLY A 19 -4.16 10.18 10.70
C GLY A 19 -3.52 11.48 10.22
N TYR A 20 -2.40 11.43 9.49
CA TYR A 20 -1.71 12.61 8.99
C TYR A 20 -0.89 12.35 7.72
N ASP A 21 -0.69 13.42 6.94
CA ASP A 21 0.10 13.37 5.70
C ASP A 21 1.60 13.32 5.97
N LYS A 22 2.34 12.74 5.01
CA LYS A 22 3.81 12.72 5.06
C LYS A 22 4.39 14.12 5.33
N TYR A 23 5.28 14.21 6.33
CA TYR A 23 5.92 15.44 6.81
C TYR A 23 5.03 16.43 7.58
N SER A 24 3.76 16.11 7.78
CA SER A 24 2.91 16.89 8.68
C SER A 24 3.32 16.68 10.14
N ARG A 25 3.18 17.72 10.95
CA ARG A 25 3.31 17.59 12.41
C ARG A 25 2.04 16.94 12.93
N ALA A 26 2.19 15.88 13.71
CA ALA A 26 1.10 15.21 14.40
C ALA A 26 1.54 14.90 15.82
N ASP A 27 0.61 15.04 16.76
CA ASP A 27 0.81 14.68 18.17
C ASP A 27 0.40 13.22 18.34
N ASN A 28 1.21 12.32 17.77
CA ASN A 28 1.00 10.88 17.79
C ASN A 28 2.29 10.18 18.24
N ASP A 29 2.18 9.17 19.09
CA ASP A 29 3.29 8.32 19.52
C ASP A 29 3.82 7.46 18.35
N ASN A 30 2.97 7.19 17.35
CA ASN A 30 3.34 6.44 16.15
C ASN A 30 3.81 7.35 15.00
N ALA A 31 4.82 6.88 14.27
CA ALA A 31 5.40 7.60 13.15
C ALA A 31 5.78 6.71 11.99
N ARG A 32 5.98 7.28 10.81
CA ARG A 32 6.56 6.54 9.67
C ARG A 32 8.00 6.15 10.00
N ASN A 33 8.34 4.88 9.79
CA ASN A 33 9.66 4.32 10.06
C ASN A 33 10.25 3.65 8.80
N GLY A 34 10.29 4.42 7.71
CA GLY A 34 10.90 4.01 6.45
C GLY A 34 9.98 3.22 5.52
N ILE A 35 10.62 2.54 4.58
CA ILE A 35 10.00 1.73 3.52
C ILE A 35 10.64 0.35 3.49
N THR A 36 9.90 -0.66 3.05
CA THR A 36 10.39 -2.02 2.85
C THR A 36 10.04 -2.48 1.43
N SER A 37 11.04 -2.98 0.71
CA SER A 37 10.85 -3.55 -0.62
C SER A 37 10.19 -4.93 -0.53
N LYS A 38 9.19 -5.17 -1.38
CA LYS A 38 8.50 -6.46 -1.46
C LYS A 38 8.26 -6.85 -2.91
N LYS A 39 8.53 -8.11 -3.23
CA LYS A 39 8.29 -8.67 -4.56
C LYS A 39 6.85 -9.19 -4.64
N LEU A 40 6.05 -8.56 -5.49
CA LEU A 40 4.72 -9.00 -5.86
C LEU A 40 4.79 -9.82 -7.14
N ILE A 41 4.22 -11.02 -7.13
CA ILE A 41 4.07 -11.83 -8.34
C ILE A 41 2.69 -11.55 -8.91
N SER A 42 2.64 -11.14 -10.18
CA SER A 42 1.42 -10.93 -10.94
C SER A 42 1.42 -11.81 -12.19
N GLU A 43 0.26 -11.88 -12.86
CA GLU A 43 0.12 -12.59 -14.14
C GLU A 43 1.07 -12.06 -15.23
N HIS A 44 1.52 -10.81 -15.11
CA HIS A 44 2.42 -10.15 -16.05
C HIS A 44 3.88 -10.24 -15.62
N GLY A 45 4.19 -11.08 -14.62
CA GLY A 45 5.50 -11.24 -14.03
C GLY A 45 5.62 -10.61 -12.65
N ALA A 46 6.82 -10.69 -12.08
CA ALA A 46 7.12 -10.15 -10.77
C ALA A 46 7.45 -8.66 -10.82
N VAL A 47 6.89 -7.91 -9.87
CA VAL A 47 7.06 -6.47 -9.70
C VAL A 47 7.54 -6.21 -8.28
N GLU A 48 8.63 -5.47 -8.14
CA GLU A 48 9.08 -5.00 -6.84
C GLU A 48 8.37 -3.69 -6.48
N ILE A 49 7.76 -3.64 -5.29
CA ILE A 49 7.06 -2.48 -4.75
C ILE A 49 7.67 -2.03 -3.42
N GLU A 50 7.52 -0.75 -3.12
CA GLU A 50 7.88 -0.17 -1.82
C GLU A 50 6.66 -0.05 -0.91
N VAL A 51 6.74 -0.67 0.27
CA VAL A 51 5.68 -0.67 1.28
C VAL A 51 6.09 0.26 2.44
N PRO A 52 5.29 1.27 2.80
CA PRO A 52 5.58 2.11 3.95
C PRO A 52 5.43 1.32 5.25
N ARG A 53 6.22 1.67 6.27
CA ARG A 53 6.12 1.10 7.62
C ARG A 53 5.87 2.18 8.66
N ASP A 54 5.14 1.81 9.70
CA ASP A 54 5.00 2.59 10.91
C ASP A 54 6.00 2.12 11.99
N ARG A 55 6.21 2.96 13.00
CA ARG A 55 7.18 2.74 14.08
C ARG A 55 6.73 1.63 15.01
N HIS A 56 5.43 1.51 15.23
CA HIS A 56 4.85 0.49 16.10
C HIS A 56 4.60 -0.84 15.39
N ASN A 57 4.85 -0.94 14.09
CA ASN A 57 4.53 -2.11 13.26
C ASN A 57 3.07 -2.55 13.36
N THR A 58 2.17 -1.58 13.50
CA THR A 58 0.72 -1.78 13.59
C THR A 58 0.02 -1.57 12.25
N PHE A 59 0.74 -1.08 11.24
CA PHE A 59 0.19 -0.90 9.91
C PHE A 59 0.02 -2.24 9.20
N GLU A 60 -1.23 -2.66 9.03
CA GLU A 60 -1.62 -3.78 8.19
C GLU A 60 -2.39 -3.25 6.97
N PRO A 61 -1.82 -3.32 5.75
CA PRO A 61 -2.53 -2.88 4.57
C PRO A 61 -3.71 -3.81 4.30
N GLU A 62 -4.92 -3.25 4.27
CA GLU A 62 -6.18 -4.00 4.14
C GLU A 62 -6.21 -4.82 2.83
N TYR A 63 -5.54 -4.32 1.80
CA TYR A 63 -5.48 -4.93 0.47
C TYR A 63 -4.25 -5.83 0.26
N TYR A 64 -3.44 -6.03 1.31
CA TYR A 64 -2.26 -6.88 1.30
C TYR A 64 -2.37 -7.94 2.40
N GLN A 65 -3.23 -8.95 2.22
CA GLN A 65 -3.16 -10.11 3.10
C GLN A 65 -1.89 -10.91 2.81
N ASN A 66 -1.00 -10.88 3.81
CA ASN A 66 0.03 -11.85 4.17
C ASN A 66 0.79 -12.58 3.05
N ALA A 67 2.08 -12.24 2.95
CA ALA A 67 3.30 -12.99 2.56
C ALA A 67 3.30 -14.16 1.55
N LYS A 68 2.17 -14.66 1.08
CA LYS A 68 2.03 -15.72 0.09
C LYS A 68 0.89 -15.30 -0.82
N ASN A 69 1.27 -14.71 -1.95
CA ASN A 69 0.47 -14.68 -3.17
C ASN A 69 -0.98 -14.20 -2.98
N VAL A 70 -1.28 -12.99 -3.45
CA VAL A 70 -2.35 -12.75 -4.43
C VAL A 70 -2.69 -11.27 -4.41
N LEU A 71 -2.32 -10.64 -5.52
CA LEU A 71 -2.89 -9.39 -6.00
C LEU A 71 -4.29 -9.73 -6.56
N MET A 72 -5.35 -9.69 -5.77
CA MET A 72 -6.71 -9.87 -6.30
C MET A 72 -7.79 -9.19 -5.45
N VAL A 73 -7.69 -7.87 -5.26
CA VAL A 73 -8.87 -7.06 -4.90
C VAL A 73 -8.82 -5.68 -5.55
N LEU A 74 -7.63 -5.06 -5.64
CA LEU A 74 -7.49 -3.71 -6.21
C LEU A 74 -7.66 -3.67 -7.73
N THR A 75 -7.17 -4.66 -8.48
CA THR A 75 -7.40 -4.73 -9.94
C THR A 75 -8.88 -4.75 -10.25
N THR A 76 -9.63 -5.68 -9.65
CA THR A 76 -11.02 -5.91 -10.01
C THR A 76 -11.90 -4.70 -9.70
N LYS A 77 -11.70 -4.03 -8.56
CA LYS A 77 -12.51 -2.86 -8.20
C LYS A 77 -12.13 -1.60 -9.01
N TYR A 78 -10.84 -1.35 -9.25
CA TYR A 78 -10.39 -0.19 -10.05
C TYR A 78 -10.64 -0.38 -11.55
N TYR A 79 -10.43 -1.57 -12.14
CA TYR A 79 -10.83 -1.83 -13.53
C TYR A 79 -12.35 -1.77 -13.69
N HIS A 80 -13.13 -2.28 -12.73
CA HIS A 80 -14.58 -2.18 -12.78
C HIS A 80 -15.08 -0.73 -12.65
N TYR A 81 -14.39 0.13 -11.91
CA TYR A 81 -14.71 1.55 -11.81
C TYR A 81 -14.29 2.34 -13.06
N MET A 82 -13.15 1.97 -13.67
CA MET A 82 -12.63 2.62 -14.88
C MET A 82 -13.32 2.15 -16.18
N LEU A 83 -13.91 0.96 -16.21
CA LEU A 83 -14.64 0.41 -17.37
C LEU A 83 -16.16 0.68 -17.33
N LYS A 84 -16.65 1.38 -16.31
CA LYS A 84 -18.06 1.78 -16.16
C LYS A 84 -18.31 3.27 -16.47
N ALA A 85 -17.39 3.91 -17.19
CA ALA A 85 -17.60 5.21 -17.81
C ALA A 85 -18.01 5.03 -19.28
#